data_AF-A0A2D5Y162-F1
#
_entry.id   AF-A0A2D5Y162-F1
#
_cell.length_a   1.000
_cell.length_b   1.000
_cell.length_c   1.000
_cell.angle_alpha   90.00
_cell.angle_beta   90.00
_cell.angle_gamma   90.00
#
_symmetry.space_group_name_H-M   'P 1'
#
loop_
_entity.id
_entity.type
_entity.pdbx_description
1 polymer ?
#
loop_
_entity_poly.entity_id
_entity_poly.type
_entity_poly.pdbx_seq_one_letter_code
_entity_poly.pdbx_strand_id
1 'polypeptide(L)'
;MPFLLKSLSIALCCMLLSACAGLHVEKTPLQTPLGANKDATPLPIGFNKIAFAIPTGTPMIAANAEGWLGPVLCKPPYGIVTQTSLRKKSATDDTMRGIFNTTMQGLGYDVTGDPGRMFDTDADDQRTMLAIGGRITDIKINFCRKVNFWGRAQGITGEANIEIEWTVFDLINRRNVFKTSVRGYGRLESPNPEGVEILFEKALSAAAHNLGANPDFYNLVFFGDLPTNLPGTHTDPYENAASLFDPAQPITLAAMTPSTTPAAGRWGEIKTNAVLLQKIAHGSGFFITSQGHILTNAHVVGNASRMRVVTSGKEHKLTAEVLRVDKMRDVALLKLESIPDTMVINPLPIVTNKAIIGQDVYLIGAPAYTRLQDTLTKGIVSAHRVNPYTKLPFIQADITVHGGNSGGPLLDEYGNIIGLSVSGYIDNNGPLSGLNSFIPIASALESLGITLDARTKTMPVELAK
;
A
#
# COMPACT_ATOMS: atom_id res chain seq x y z
N MET A 1 -18.86 -34.40 -75.82
CA MET A 1 -18.45 -34.84 -74.47
C MET A 1 -16.98 -34.50 -74.13
N PRO A 2 -16.51 -33.23 -74.27
CA PRO A 2 -15.36 -32.81 -73.45
C PRO A 2 -15.47 -31.41 -72.80
N PHE A 3 -16.58 -30.68 -72.96
CA PHE A 3 -16.71 -29.30 -72.46
C PHE A 3 -17.30 -29.16 -71.05
N LEU A 4 -17.83 -30.24 -70.46
CA LEU A 4 -18.49 -30.19 -69.14
C LEU A 4 -17.57 -30.53 -67.95
N LEU A 5 -16.34 -31.02 -68.18
CA LEU A 5 -15.40 -31.35 -67.09
C LEU A 5 -14.44 -30.20 -66.72
N LYS A 6 -14.24 -29.20 -67.59
CA LYS A 6 -13.32 -28.07 -67.27
C LYS A 6 -13.96 -26.96 -66.42
N SER A 7 -15.28 -26.81 -66.47
CA SER A 7 -16.02 -25.83 -65.65
C SER A 7 -16.23 -26.30 -64.21
N LEU A 8 -16.20 -27.61 -63.95
CA LEU A 8 -16.34 -28.16 -62.60
C LEU A 8 -15.07 -28.00 -61.74
N SER A 9 -13.88 -28.04 -62.36
CA SER A 9 -12.61 -27.83 -61.63
C SER A 9 -12.34 -26.37 -61.25
N ILE A 10 -12.89 -25.39 -61.98
CA ILE A 10 -12.71 -23.95 -61.67
C ILE A 10 -13.74 -23.49 -60.63
N ALA A 11 -14.96 -24.04 -60.66
CA ALA A 11 -15.99 -23.78 -59.64
C ALA A 11 -15.65 -24.41 -58.27
N LEU A 12 -14.95 -25.55 -58.25
CA LEU A 12 -14.50 -26.19 -57.00
C LEU A 12 -13.27 -25.49 -56.38
N CYS A 13 -12.49 -24.75 -57.18
CA CYS A 13 -11.32 -24.01 -56.70
C CYS A 13 -11.70 -22.65 -56.08
N CYS A 14 -12.81 -22.03 -56.50
CA CYS A 14 -13.28 -20.75 -55.94
C CYS A 14 -14.11 -20.86 -54.65
N MET A 15 -14.46 -22.07 -54.19
CA MET A 15 -15.17 -22.26 -52.91
C MET A 15 -14.25 -22.48 -51.70
N LEU A 16 -12.93 -22.42 -51.86
CA LEU A 16 -11.95 -22.70 -50.80
C LEU A 16 -11.36 -21.44 -50.11
N LEU A 17 -11.87 -20.24 -50.41
CA LEU A 17 -11.37 -18.98 -49.84
C LEU A 17 -12.45 -18.12 -49.17
N SER A 18 -13.52 -18.72 -48.64
CA SER A 18 -14.29 -18.05 -47.59
C SER A 18 -13.51 -18.15 -46.28
N ALA A 19 -12.46 -17.34 -46.13
CA ALA A 19 -11.82 -17.17 -44.84
C ALA A 19 -12.88 -16.69 -43.84
N CYS A 20 -13.12 -17.47 -42.79
CA CYS A 20 -13.95 -17.05 -41.68
C CYS A 20 -13.46 -15.71 -41.14
N ALA A 21 -14.29 -14.67 -41.26
CA ALA A 21 -14.01 -13.35 -40.69
C ALA A 21 -14.14 -13.43 -39.16
N GLY A 22 -13.06 -13.82 -38.48
CA GLY A 22 -12.92 -13.68 -37.02
C GLY A 22 -12.62 -12.24 -36.62
N LEU A 23 -12.72 -11.90 -35.34
CA LEU A 23 -12.20 -10.62 -34.84
C LEU A 23 -10.67 -10.65 -34.90
N HIS A 24 -10.01 -9.52 -35.12
CA HIS A 24 -8.57 -9.47 -34.94
C HIS A 24 -8.26 -9.52 -33.44
N VAL A 25 -7.59 -10.57 -32.98
CA VAL A 25 -7.11 -10.70 -31.60
C VAL A 25 -5.62 -10.42 -31.59
N GLU A 26 -5.23 -9.29 -31.01
CA GLU A 26 -3.82 -8.90 -30.91
C GLU A 26 -3.09 -9.79 -29.90
N LYS A 27 -1.96 -10.36 -30.31
CA LYS A 27 -1.12 -11.19 -29.44
C LYS A 27 -0.13 -10.31 -28.69
N THR A 28 -0.29 -10.23 -27.38
CA THR A 28 0.63 -9.49 -26.51
C THR A 28 1.53 -10.47 -25.75
N PRO A 29 2.87 -10.37 -25.87
CA PRO A 29 3.78 -11.23 -25.11
C PRO A 29 3.74 -10.90 -23.61
N LEU A 30 4.06 -11.89 -22.78
CA LEU A 30 4.33 -11.65 -21.37
C LEU A 30 5.66 -10.91 -21.22
N GLN A 31 5.65 -9.83 -20.47
CA GLN A 31 6.85 -9.08 -20.13
C GLN A 31 7.68 -9.82 -19.08
N THR A 32 8.99 -9.71 -19.16
CA THR A 32 9.91 -10.33 -18.20
C THR A 32 9.83 -9.58 -16.87
N PRO A 33 9.47 -10.25 -15.75
CA PRO A 33 9.45 -9.61 -14.45
C PRO A 33 10.85 -9.16 -14.00
N LEU A 34 10.92 -8.06 -13.27
CA LEU A 34 12.17 -7.55 -12.68
C LEU A 34 12.65 -8.39 -11.48
N GLY A 35 11.81 -9.30 -10.98
CA GLY A 35 12.13 -10.21 -9.88
C GLY A 35 11.87 -9.63 -8.49
N ALA A 36 11.68 -10.51 -7.51
CA ALA A 36 11.55 -10.10 -6.11
C ALA A 36 12.91 -9.59 -5.60
N ASN A 37 12.96 -8.32 -5.19
CA ASN A 37 14.13 -7.79 -4.51
C ASN A 37 14.13 -8.30 -3.06
N LYS A 38 15.12 -9.12 -2.67
CA LYS A 38 15.19 -9.71 -1.33
C LYS A 38 15.54 -8.70 -0.24
N ASP A 39 16.08 -7.54 -0.63
CA ASP A 39 16.53 -6.49 0.28
C ASP A 39 15.50 -5.36 0.43
N ALA A 40 14.41 -5.39 -0.36
CA ALA A 40 13.33 -4.40 -0.31
C ALA A 40 12.04 -5.04 0.21
N THR A 41 11.37 -4.36 1.13
CA THR A 41 10.03 -4.75 1.61
C THR A 41 8.99 -4.03 0.75
N PRO A 42 8.25 -4.74 -0.14
CA PRO A 42 7.29 -4.10 -1.02
C PRO A 42 6.13 -3.49 -0.22
N LEU A 43 5.58 -2.38 -0.72
CA LEU A 43 4.35 -1.79 -0.21
C LEU A 43 3.19 -2.78 -0.34
N PRO A 44 2.37 -2.98 0.72
CA PRO A 44 1.19 -3.83 0.62
C PRO A 44 0.19 -3.27 -0.40
N ILE A 45 -0.07 -4.04 -1.44
CA ILE A 45 -1.03 -3.70 -2.50
C ILE A 45 -2.33 -4.48 -2.31
N GLY A 46 -3.47 -3.84 -2.57
CA GLY A 46 -4.78 -4.46 -2.43
C GLY A 46 -5.61 -4.29 -3.68
N PHE A 47 -6.26 -5.36 -4.11
CA PHE A 47 -7.23 -5.29 -5.20
C PHE A 47 -8.49 -4.56 -4.75
N ASN A 48 -8.90 -3.53 -5.49
CA ASN A 48 -10.14 -2.81 -5.25
C ASN A 48 -11.27 -3.36 -6.12
N LYS A 49 -11.25 -3.07 -7.42
CA LYS A 49 -12.23 -3.55 -8.40
C LYS A 49 -11.74 -3.42 -9.84
N ILE A 50 -12.31 -4.23 -10.73
CA ILE A 50 -12.18 -4.05 -12.19
C ILE A 50 -13.57 -3.79 -12.78
N ALA A 51 -13.69 -2.71 -13.54
CA ALA A 51 -14.95 -2.33 -14.19
C ALA A 51 -14.88 -2.50 -15.71
N PHE A 52 -15.95 -3.01 -16.31
CA PHE A 52 -16.12 -2.98 -17.76
C PHE A 52 -16.41 -1.55 -18.23
N ALA A 53 -15.47 -0.95 -18.96
CA ALA A 53 -15.55 0.40 -19.51
C ALA A 53 -15.64 0.39 -21.05
N ILE A 54 -16.24 -0.65 -21.62
CA ILE A 54 -16.42 -0.82 -23.06
C ILE A 54 -17.76 -0.22 -23.48
N PRO A 55 -17.84 0.56 -24.57
CA PRO A 55 -19.11 1.10 -25.07
C PRO A 55 -20.12 0.00 -25.43
N THR A 56 -21.40 0.25 -25.13
CA THR A 56 -22.50 -0.65 -25.50
C THR A 56 -22.53 -0.89 -27.01
N GLY A 57 -22.67 -2.15 -27.43
CA GLY A 57 -22.72 -2.53 -28.84
C GLY A 57 -21.35 -2.83 -29.46
N THR A 58 -20.25 -2.64 -28.73
CA THR A 58 -18.91 -3.03 -29.20
C THR A 58 -18.84 -4.55 -29.46
N PRO A 59 -18.36 -5.00 -30.62
CA PRO A 59 -18.12 -6.41 -30.88
C PRO A 59 -16.95 -6.92 -30.04
N MET A 60 -17.22 -7.90 -29.18
CA MET A 60 -16.24 -8.45 -28.23
C MET A 60 -15.90 -9.92 -28.50
N ILE A 61 -16.84 -10.66 -29.11
CA ILE A 61 -16.71 -12.10 -29.32
C ILE A 61 -17.05 -12.46 -30.76
N ALA A 62 -16.17 -13.21 -31.42
CA ALA A 62 -16.49 -13.98 -32.61
C ALA A 62 -16.48 -15.48 -32.26
N ALA A 63 -17.61 -16.13 -32.53
CA ALA A 63 -17.86 -17.52 -32.23
C ALA A 63 -18.01 -18.33 -33.51
N ASN A 64 -17.10 -19.27 -33.75
CA ASN A 64 -17.17 -20.20 -34.86
C ASN A 64 -17.54 -21.60 -34.34
N ALA A 65 -18.11 -22.44 -35.20
CA ALA A 65 -18.34 -23.85 -34.91
C ALA A 65 -17.61 -24.70 -35.95
N GLU A 66 -16.91 -25.74 -35.49
CA GLU A 66 -16.19 -26.67 -36.36
C GLU A 66 -16.77 -28.07 -36.18
N GLY A 67 -17.30 -28.60 -37.27
CA GLY A 67 -17.85 -29.96 -37.35
C GLY A 67 -16.78 -31.02 -37.60
N TRP A 68 -17.18 -32.29 -37.54
CA TRP A 68 -16.29 -33.44 -37.79
C TRP A 68 -15.61 -33.44 -39.17
N LEU A 69 -16.21 -32.81 -40.19
CA LEU A 69 -15.64 -32.69 -41.54
C LEU A 69 -14.59 -31.57 -41.68
N GLY A 70 -14.07 -31.05 -40.57
CA GLY A 70 -13.05 -30.00 -40.55
C GLY A 70 -13.59 -28.62 -40.96
N PRO A 71 -12.72 -27.68 -41.40
CA PRO A 71 -13.06 -26.28 -41.64
C PRO A 71 -14.07 -26.04 -42.78
N VAL A 72 -14.50 -27.10 -43.48
CA VAL A 72 -15.44 -27.06 -44.62
C VAL A 72 -16.86 -26.67 -44.22
N LEU A 73 -17.22 -26.79 -42.93
CA LEU A 73 -18.53 -26.46 -42.39
C LEU A 73 -18.47 -25.36 -41.32
N CYS A 74 -17.55 -24.40 -41.44
CA CYS A 74 -17.64 -23.18 -40.66
C CYS A 74 -18.90 -22.40 -41.07
N LYS A 75 -20.00 -22.59 -40.32
CA LYS A 75 -21.15 -21.69 -40.42
C LYS A 75 -20.73 -20.33 -39.85
N PRO A 76 -20.96 -19.22 -40.59
CA PRO A 76 -20.62 -17.87 -40.12
C PRO A 76 -21.27 -17.58 -38.76
N PRO A 77 -20.67 -16.69 -37.95
CA PRO A 77 -21.00 -16.55 -36.53
C PRO A 77 -22.47 -16.13 -36.34
N TYR A 78 -23.25 -16.95 -35.66
CA TYR A 78 -24.49 -16.49 -35.02
C TYR A 78 -24.13 -15.82 -33.70
N GLY A 79 -24.13 -14.49 -33.72
CA GLY A 79 -24.26 -13.65 -32.53
C GLY A 79 -22.98 -12.91 -32.16
N ILE A 80 -22.91 -11.63 -32.51
CA ILE A 80 -22.06 -10.69 -31.79
C ILE A 80 -22.57 -10.64 -30.35
N VAL A 81 -21.82 -11.21 -29.42
CA VAL A 81 -22.12 -11.09 -27.99
C VAL A 81 -21.72 -9.67 -27.58
N THR A 82 -22.71 -8.85 -27.28
CA THR A 82 -22.52 -7.49 -26.79
C THR A 82 -22.28 -7.49 -25.27
N GLN A 83 -21.76 -6.36 -24.76
CA GLN A 83 -21.42 -6.13 -23.35
C GLN A 83 -22.43 -6.69 -22.34
N THR A 84 -23.73 -6.60 -22.60
CA THR A 84 -24.82 -7.03 -21.70
C THR A 84 -24.82 -8.54 -21.43
N SER A 85 -24.41 -9.34 -22.42
CA SER A 85 -24.39 -10.80 -22.33
C SER A 85 -23.13 -11.33 -21.66
N LEU A 86 -22.02 -10.58 -21.76
CA LEU A 86 -20.78 -10.85 -21.03
C LEU A 86 -20.90 -10.48 -19.56
N ARG A 87 -21.48 -9.32 -19.22
CA ARG A 87 -21.70 -8.91 -17.81
C ARG A 87 -22.54 -9.89 -16.98
N LYS A 88 -23.48 -10.61 -17.61
CA LYS A 88 -24.32 -11.63 -16.94
C LYS A 88 -23.62 -12.98 -16.75
N LYS A 89 -22.48 -13.19 -17.41
CA LYS A 89 -21.71 -14.45 -17.40
C LYS A 89 -20.23 -14.25 -17.01
N SER A 90 -19.80 -13.02 -16.69
CA SER A 90 -18.41 -12.73 -16.37
C SER A 90 -18.10 -13.07 -14.92
N ALA A 91 -16.83 -13.39 -14.67
CA ALA A 91 -16.17 -13.49 -13.39
C ALA A 91 -16.71 -12.46 -12.38
N THR A 92 -17.06 -12.92 -11.18
CA THR A 92 -17.39 -12.06 -10.04
C THR A 92 -16.18 -11.23 -9.64
N ASP A 93 -16.40 -10.14 -8.90
CA ASP A 93 -15.29 -9.34 -8.33
C ASP A 93 -14.31 -10.21 -7.54
N ASP A 94 -14.79 -11.26 -6.87
CA ASP A 94 -13.98 -12.24 -6.14
C ASP A 94 -13.09 -13.08 -7.05
N THR A 95 -13.59 -13.48 -8.22
CA THR A 95 -12.81 -14.25 -9.21
C THR A 95 -11.69 -13.39 -9.79
N MET A 96 -12.01 -12.14 -10.16
CA MET A 96 -11.00 -11.19 -10.65
C MET A 96 -9.96 -10.85 -9.58
N ARG A 97 -10.39 -10.69 -8.32
CA ARG A 97 -9.51 -10.54 -7.16
C ARG A 97 -8.57 -11.73 -7.02
N GLY A 98 -9.10 -12.96 -7.06
CA GLY A 98 -8.30 -14.18 -6.96
C GLY A 98 -7.22 -14.26 -8.03
N ILE A 99 -7.58 -14.04 -9.29
CA ILE A 99 -6.64 -14.05 -10.42
C ILE A 99 -5.54 -13.00 -10.24
N PHE A 100 -5.92 -11.77 -9.87
CA PHE A 100 -4.98 -10.69 -9.62
C PHE A 100 -4.03 -11.03 -8.48
N ASN A 101 -4.58 -11.44 -7.33
CA ASN A 101 -3.81 -11.75 -6.12
C ASN A 101 -2.80 -12.87 -6.39
N THR A 102 -3.25 -14.00 -6.94
CA THR A 102 -2.36 -15.12 -7.27
C THR A 102 -1.27 -14.72 -8.27
N THR A 103 -1.60 -13.93 -9.28
CA THR A 103 -0.62 -13.48 -10.28
C THR A 103 0.45 -12.59 -9.64
N MET A 104 0.04 -11.57 -8.88
CA MET A 104 0.97 -10.61 -8.28
C MET A 104 1.82 -11.24 -7.17
N GLN A 105 1.25 -12.15 -6.37
CA GLN A 105 2.01 -12.94 -5.40
C GLN A 105 3.08 -13.80 -6.07
N GLY A 106 2.74 -14.44 -7.20
CA GLY A 106 3.69 -15.22 -8.00
C GLY A 106 4.88 -14.39 -8.51
N LEU A 107 4.70 -13.07 -8.63
CA LEU A 107 5.74 -12.12 -9.00
C LEU A 107 6.51 -11.54 -7.79
N GLY A 108 6.12 -11.89 -6.56
CA GLY A 108 6.78 -11.47 -5.32
C GLY A 108 6.25 -10.18 -4.69
N TYR A 109 5.08 -9.70 -5.11
CA TYR A 109 4.42 -8.56 -4.46
C TYR A 109 3.73 -8.96 -3.15
N ASP A 110 3.73 -8.07 -2.16
CA ASP A 110 2.92 -8.26 -0.93
C ASP A 110 1.47 -7.84 -1.22
N VAL A 111 0.62 -8.83 -1.47
CA VAL A 111 -0.80 -8.63 -1.81
C VAL A 111 -1.68 -8.90 -0.60
N THR A 112 -2.58 -7.98 -0.29
CA THR A 112 -3.59 -8.12 0.76
C THR A 112 -4.87 -8.78 0.25
N GLY A 113 -5.64 -9.36 1.17
CA GLY A 113 -6.85 -10.12 0.89
C GLY A 113 -6.54 -11.51 0.34
N ASP A 114 -5.45 -12.12 0.79
CA ASP A 114 -5.04 -13.47 0.36
C ASP A 114 -5.94 -14.54 1.00
N PRO A 115 -6.68 -15.34 0.19
CA PRO A 115 -7.46 -16.47 0.70
C PRO A 115 -6.61 -17.52 1.43
N GLY A 116 -5.30 -17.58 1.17
CA GLY A 116 -4.36 -18.44 1.89
C GLY A 116 -4.05 -17.99 3.33
N ARG A 117 -4.38 -16.74 3.69
CA ARG A 117 -4.20 -16.17 5.03
C ARG A 117 -5.52 -16.13 5.82
N MET A 118 -6.20 -17.29 5.90
CA MET A 118 -7.58 -17.45 6.41
C MET A 118 -7.83 -16.98 7.85
N PHE A 119 -6.79 -16.75 8.65
CA PHE A 119 -6.92 -16.43 10.09
C PHE A 119 -6.49 -15.00 10.46
N ASP A 120 -6.17 -14.14 9.48
CA ASP A 120 -5.69 -12.77 9.72
C ASP A 120 -6.33 -11.73 8.76
N THR A 121 -7.51 -12.03 8.20
CA THR A 121 -8.11 -11.29 7.07
C THR A 121 -8.38 -9.81 7.37
N ASP A 122 -8.91 -9.48 8.56
CA ASP A 122 -9.19 -8.08 8.94
C ASP A 122 -7.91 -7.26 9.15
N ALA A 123 -6.83 -7.90 9.60
CA ALA A 123 -5.54 -7.24 9.70
C ALA A 123 -4.82 -7.16 8.35
N ASP A 124 -5.05 -8.13 7.45
CA ASP A 124 -4.48 -8.22 6.10
C ASP A 124 -5.04 -7.13 5.18
N ASP A 125 -6.37 -6.99 5.10
CA ASP A 125 -6.99 -5.95 4.27
C ASP A 125 -6.64 -4.54 4.77
N GLN A 126 -6.57 -4.35 6.08
CA GLN A 126 -6.19 -3.07 6.67
C GLN A 126 -4.68 -2.74 6.57
N ARG A 127 -3.84 -3.66 6.07
CA ARG A 127 -2.43 -3.35 5.77
C ARG A 127 -2.28 -2.61 4.45
N THR A 128 -3.26 -2.72 3.54
CA THR A 128 -3.25 -2.12 2.20
C THR A 128 -2.81 -0.65 2.25
N MET A 129 -1.82 -0.31 1.45
CA MET A 129 -1.33 1.06 1.28
C MET A 129 -1.65 1.60 -0.11
N LEU A 130 -1.56 0.74 -1.11
CA LEU A 130 -1.88 1.04 -2.49
C LEU A 130 -3.09 0.22 -2.94
N ALA A 131 -4.20 0.89 -3.25
CA ALA A 131 -5.38 0.26 -3.81
C ALA A 131 -5.28 0.23 -5.34
N ILE A 132 -5.43 -0.94 -5.93
CA ILE A 132 -5.31 -1.16 -7.38
C ILE A 132 -6.69 -1.40 -7.97
N GLY A 133 -7.08 -0.56 -8.92
CA GLY A 133 -8.30 -0.71 -9.70
C GLY A 133 -8.00 -0.80 -11.19
N GLY A 134 -8.93 -1.36 -11.95
CA GLY A 134 -8.81 -1.46 -13.41
C GLY A 134 -10.08 -1.09 -14.14
N ARG A 135 -9.93 -0.60 -15.37
CA ARG A 135 -11.03 -0.41 -16.32
C ARG A 135 -10.70 -1.21 -17.57
N ILE A 136 -11.52 -2.20 -17.89
CA ILE A 136 -11.38 -2.95 -19.15
C ILE A 136 -11.86 -2.02 -20.26
N THR A 137 -10.95 -1.60 -21.14
CA THR A 137 -11.22 -0.66 -22.24
C THR A 137 -11.44 -1.37 -23.56
N ASP A 138 -10.86 -2.56 -23.75
CA ASP A 138 -11.08 -3.42 -24.90
C ASP A 138 -10.95 -4.89 -24.52
N ILE A 139 -11.68 -5.74 -25.26
CA ILE A 139 -11.57 -7.19 -25.17
C ILE A 139 -12.02 -7.80 -26.49
N LYS A 140 -11.20 -8.70 -27.04
CA LYS A 140 -11.54 -9.50 -28.23
C LYS A 140 -11.34 -10.97 -27.90
N ILE A 141 -12.37 -11.77 -28.15
CA ILE A 141 -12.32 -13.22 -27.98
C ILE A 141 -12.71 -13.86 -29.30
N ASN A 142 -11.80 -14.66 -29.84
CA ASN A 142 -12.09 -15.59 -30.92
C ASN A 142 -12.16 -16.98 -30.34
N PHE A 143 -13.29 -17.65 -30.51
CA PHE A 143 -13.38 -19.03 -30.07
C PHE A 143 -14.09 -19.93 -31.07
N CYS A 144 -13.72 -21.20 -31.04
CA CYS A 144 -14.24 -22.26 -31.89
C CYS A 144 -14.85 -23.37 -31.02
N ARG A 145 -16.14 -23.63 -31.22
CA ARG A 145 -16.85 -24.76 -30.61
C ARG A 145 -16.50 -26.04 -31.35
N LYS A 146 -15.96 -27.02 -30.62
CA LYS A 146 -15.64 -28.35 -31.16
C LYS A 146 -16.81 -29.29 -30.91
N VAL A 147 -17.20 -30.03 -31.94
CA VAL A 147 -18.18 -31.11 -31.83
C VAL A 147 -17.58 -32.42 -32.31
N ASN A 148 -17.93 -33.53 -31.66
CA ASN A 148 -17.53 -34.86 -32.09
C ASN A 148 -18.40 -35.36 -33.25
N PHE A 149 -18.11 -36.58 -33.74
CA PHE A 149 -18.84 -37.23 -34.85
C PHE A 149 -20.36 -37.24 -34.68
N TRP A 150 -20.79 -37.42 -33.43
CA TRP A 150 -22.19 -37.56 -33.04
C TRP A 150 -22.87 -36.21 -32.80
N GLY A 151 -22.21 -35.10 -33.14
CA GLY A 151 -22.69 -33.74 -32.90
C GLY A 151 -22.66 -33.31 -31.43
N ARG A 152 -22.02 -34.06 -30.54
CA ARG A 152 -21.90 -33.68 -29.12
C ARG A 152 -20.78 -32.65 -28.95
N ALA A 153 -21.07 -31.59 -28.20
CA ALA A 153 -20.08 -30.56 -27.88
C ALA A 153 -18.93 -31.16 -27.05
N GLN A 154 -17.69 -30.92 -27.48
CA GLN A 154 -16.47 -31.28 -26.76
C GLN A 154 -15.86 -30.09 -26.00
N GLY A 155 -16.41 -28.89 -26.18
CA GLY A 155 -15.93 -27.66 -25.56
C GLY A 155 -15.46 -26.64 -26.58
N ILE A 156 -14.68 -25.68 -26.09
CA ILE A 156 -14.26 -24.50 -26.82
C ILE A 156 -12.73 -24.41 -26.82
N THR A 157 -12.18 -24.03 -27.97
CA THR A 157 -10.78 -23.62 -28.17
C THR A 157 -10.76 -22.17 -28.64
N GLY A 158 -9.66 -21.45 -28.48
CA GLY A 158 -9.63 -20.06 -28.96
C GLY A 158 -8.49 -19.23 -28.42
N GLU A 159 -8.64 -17.92 -28.58
CA GLU A 159 -7.73 -16.91 -28.07
C GLU A 159 -8.50 -15.65 -27.65
N ALA A 160 -7.94 -14.95 -26.67
CA ALA A 160 -8.49 -13.72 -26.13
C ALA A 160 -7.38 -12.71 -25.90
N ASN A 161 -7.67 -11.43 -26.16
CA ASN A 161 -6.91 -10.32 -25.64
C ASN A 161 -7.79 -9.46 -24.75
N ILE A 162 -7.17 -8.77 -23.80
CA ILE A 162 -7.81 -7.81 -22.93
C ILE A 162 -6.90 -6.60 -22.77
N GLU A 163 -7.47 -5.40 -22.81
CA GLU A 163 -6.78 -4.16 -22.46
C GLU A 163 -7.40 -3.59 -21.19
N ILE A 164 -6.56 -3.36 -20.20
CA ILE A 164 -6.96 -2.84 -18.90
C ILE A 164 -6.18 -1.56 -18.63
N GLU A 165 -6.93 -0.48 -18.44
CA GLU A 165 -6.41 0.75 -17.86
C GLU A 165 -6.37 0.59 -16.33
N TRP A 166 -5.19 0.32 -15.81
CA TRP A 166 -4.91 0.19 -14.38
C TRP A 166 -4.73 1.56 -13.76
N THR A 167 -5.23 1.72 -12.54
CA THR A 167 -5.05 2.90 -11.70
C THR A 167 -4.64 2.45 -10.30
N VAL A 168 -3.61 3.07 -9.74
CA VAL A 168 -3.17 2.86 -8.36
C VAL A 168 -3.49 4.11 -7.56
N PHE A 169 -4.19 3.91 -6.46
CA PHE A 169 -4.59 4.94 -5.51
C PHE A 169 -3.83 4.76 -4.21
N ASP A 170 -3.15 5.82 -3.77
CA ASP A 170 -2.50 5.88 -2.47
C ASP A 170 -3.54 6.20 -1.40
N LEU A 171 -3.80 5.23 -0.50
CA LEU A 171 -4.82 5.36 0.55
C LEU A 171 -4.43 6.36 1.64
N ILE A 172 -3.14 6.65 1.82
CA ILE A 172 -2.63 7.58 2.83
C ILE A 172 -2.75 9.01 2.31
N ASN A 173 -2.24 9.25 1.10
CA ASN A 173 -2.26 10.58 0.50
C ASN A 173 -3.60 10.91 -0.18
N ARG A 174 -4.47 9.91 -0.35
CA ARG A 174 -5.79 9.99 -1.00
C ARG A 174 -5.72 10.53 -2.44
N ARG A 175 -4.80 9.99 -3.24
CA ARG A 175 -4.63 10.41 -4.64
C ARG A 175 -4.22 9.28 -5.56
N ASN A 176 -4.49 9.45 -6.86
CA ASN A 176 -3.95 8.56 -7.88
C ASN A 176 -2.44 8.79 -8.03
N VAL A 177 -1.65 7.72 -7.95
CA VAL A 177 -0.18 7.78 -8.03
C VAL A 177 0.38 7.07 -9.26
N PHE A 178 -0.43 6.25 -9.93
CA PHE A 178 -0.03 5.53 -11.13
C PHE A 178 -1.24 5.24 -12.01
N LYS A 179 -1.05 5.33 -13.32
CA LYS A 179 -2.04 4.91 -14.30
C LYS A 179 -1.33 4.43 -15.55
N THR A 180 -1.76 3.29 -16.07
CA THR A 180 -1.18 2.71 -17.29
C THR A 180 -2.20 1.83 -17.98
N SER A 181 -2.07 1.69 -19.30
CA SER A 181 -2.87 0.74 -20.08
C SER A 181 -2.00 -0.45 -20.43
N VAL A 182 -2.41 -1.64 -20.00
CA VAL A 182 -1.67 -2.88 -20.22
C VAL A 182 -2.57 -3.89 -20.92
N ARG A 183 -2.00 -4.57 -21.91
CA ARG A 183 -2.64 -5.66 -22.64
C ARG A 183 -2.20 -7.01 -22.10
N GLY A 184 -3.14 -7.95 -22.07
CA GLY A 184 -2.92 -9.35 -21.77
C GLY A 184 -3.48 -10.25 -22.86
N TYR A 185 -2.83 -11.37 -23.12
CA TYR A 185 -3.23 -12.35 -24.13
C TYR A 185 -3.32 -13.75 -23.53
N GLY A 186 -4.37 -14.48 -23.89
CA GLY A 186 -4.59 -15.86 -23.51
C GLY A 186 -4.97 -16.73 -24.70
N ARG A 187 -4.51 -17.98 -24.70
CA ARG A 187 -4.87 -18.98 -25.72
C ARG A 187 -5.29 -20.29 -25.05
N LEU A 188 -6.27 -20.95 -25.63
CA LEU A 188 -6.75 -22.26 -25.22
C LEU A 188 -6.71 -23.21 -26.42
N GLU A 189 -5.77 -24.15 -26.39
CA GLU A 189 -5.54 -25.09 -27.49
C GLU A 189 -6.41 -26.35 -27.36
N SER A 190 -6.63 -26.82 -26.14
CA SER A 190 -7.44 -28.01 -25.86
C SER A 190 -8.90 -27.64 -25.62
N PRO A 191 -9.87 -28.33 -26.25
CA PRO A 191 -11.28 -28.02 -26.08
C PRO A 191 -11.71 -28.18 -24.62
N ASN A 192 -12.34 -27.15 -24.05
CA ASN A 192 -12.86 -27.19 -22.69
C ASN A 192 -14.32 -26.64 -22.63
N PRO A 193 -15.25 -27.30 -21.94
CA PRO A 193 -16.62 -26.78 -21.75
C PRO A 193 -16.69 -25.36 -21.16
N GLU A 194 -15.76 -25.00 -20.28
CA GLU A 194 -15.61 -23.68 -19.62
C GLU A 194 -14.68 -22.74 -20.39
N GLY A 195 -14.39 -23.04 -21.67
CA GLY A 195 -13.31 -22.39 -22.41
C GLY A 195 -13.42 -20.86 -22.56
N VAL A 196 -14.62 -20.27 -22.51
CA VAL A 196 -14.78 -18.80 -22.55
C VAL A 196 -14.29 -18.14 -21.26
N GLU A 197 -14.57 -18.76 -20.11
CA GLU A 197 -14.12 -18.28 -18.80
C GLU A 197 -12.61 -18.42 -18.70
N ILE A 198 -12.06 -19.60 -19.00
CA ILE A 198 -10.62 -19.85 -19.01
C ILE A 198 -9.86 -18.88 -19.93
N LEU A 199 -10.42 -18.54 -21.10
CA LEU A 199 -9.81 -17.56 -22.00
C LEU A 199 -9.75 -16.16 -21.39
N PHE A 200 -10.83 -15.75 -20.71
CA PHE A 200 -10.87 -14.49 -19.97
C PHE A 200 -9.86 -14.49 -18.82
N GLU A 201 -9.82 -15.55 -18.01
CA GLU A 201 -8.87 -15.68 -16.89
C GLU A 201 -7.41 -15.61 -17.35
N LYS A 202 -7.07 -16.32 -18.43
CA LYS A 202 -5.72 -16.29 -19.02
C LYS A 202 -5.34 -14.90 -19.50
N ALA A 203 -6.25 -14.20 -20.19
CA ALA A 203 -5.99 -12.85 -20.68
C ALA A 203 -5.85 -11.85 -19.51
N LEU A 204 -6.71 -11.96 -18.48
CA LEU A 204 -6.66 -11.12 -17.28
C LEU A 204 -5.37 -11.36 -16.47
N SER A 205 -5.00 -12.62 -16.24
CA SER A 205 -3.75 -12.98 -15.57
C SER A 205 -2.55 -12.47 -16.35
N ALA A 206 -2.53 -12.58 -17.68
CA ALA A 206 -1.46 -12.02 -18.50
C ALA A 206 -1.38 -10.48 -18.41
N ALA A 207 -2.52 -9.78 -18.34
CA ALA A 207 -2.55 -8.33 -18.16
C ALA A 207 -2.05 -7.91 -16.78
N ALA A 208 -2.43 -8.64 -15.71
CA ALA A 208 -1.93 -8.43 -14.36
C ALA A 208 -0.43 -8.73 -14.26
N HIS A 209 0.05 -9.79 -14.93
CA HIS A 209 1.47 -10.11 -15.02
C HIS A 209 2.25 -8.97 -15.67
N ASN A 210 1.75 -8.46 -16.79
CA ASN A 210 2.38 -7.35 -17.51
C ASN A 210 2.35 -6.04 -16.71
N LEU A 211 1.33 -5.82 -15.87
CA LEU A 211 1.34 -4.73 -14.89
C LEU A 211 2.46 -4.94 -13.86
N GLY A 212 2.57 -6.13 -13.27
CA GLY A 212 3.61 -6.46 -12.30
C GLY A 212 5.04 -6.47 -12.87
N ALA A 213 5.19 -6.61 -14.19
CA ALA A 213 6.47 -6.50 -14.88
C ALA A 213 6.80 -5.06 -15.35
N ASN A 214 5.86 -4.12 -15.21
CA ASN A 214 6.07 -2.73 -15.59
C ASN A 214 7.09 -2.05 -14.64
N PRO A 215 8.18 -1.42 -15.14
CA PRO A 215 9.22 -0.85 -14.29
C PRO A 215 8.74 0.27 -13.36
N ASP A 216 7.84 1.13 -13.83
CA ASP A 216 7.33 2.25 -13.03
C ASP A 216 6.41 1.74 -11.92
N PHE A 217 5.58 0.74 -12.22
CA PHE A 217 4.76 0.07 -11.21
C PHE A 217 5.63 -0.66 -10.18
N TYR A 218 6.65 -1.39 -10.64
CA TYR A 218 7.61 -2.07 -9.78
C TYR A 218 8.32 -1.09 -8.84
N ASN A 219 8.86 0.00 -9.37
CA ASN A 219 9.57 1.00 -8.58
C ASN A 219 8.66 1.70 -7.58
N LEU A 220 7.41 1.99 -7.98
CA LEU A 220 6.41 2.53 -7.06
C LEU A 220 6.16 1.58 -5.88
N VAL A 221 6.00 0.28 -6.12
CA VAL A 221 5.65 -0.66 -5.05
C VAL A 221 6.86 -1.06 -4.20
N PHE A 222 8.03 -1.28 -4.80
CA PHE A 222 9.23 -1.74 -4.08
C PHE A 222 10.05 -0.60 -3.46
N PHE A 223 10.04 0.60 -4.05
CA PHE A 223 10.85 1.73 -3.59
C PHE A 223 10.01 2.96 -3.23
N GLY A 224 8.73 3.01 -3.61
CA GLY A 224 7.88 4.19 -3.39
C GLY A 224 8.12 5.32 -4.38
N ASP A 225 8.86 5.06 -5.44
CA ASP A 225 9.22 6.06 -6.44
C ASP A 225 8.01 6.38 -7.33
N LEU A 226 7.62 7.65 -7.36
CA LEU A 226 6.53 8.10 -8.22
C LEU A 226 7.00 8.17 -9.68
N PRO A 227 6.16 7.80 -10.66
CA PRO A 227 6.49 7.96 -12.06
C PRO A 227 6.75 9.42 -12.41
N THR A 228 7.64 9.68 -13.36
CA THR A 228 7.99 11.04 -13.82
C THR A 228 6.80 11.81 -14.40
N ASN A 229 5.79 11.11 -14.92
CA ASN A 229 4.53 11.69 -15.39
C ASN A 229 3.37 11.14 -14.55
N LEU A 230 2.94 11.91 -13.56
CA LEU A 230 1.73 11.58 -12.81
C LEU A 230 0.50 11.75 -13.72
N PRO A 231 -0.39 10.74 -13.81
CA PRO A 231 -1.62 10.85 -14.59
C PRO A 231 -2.50 11.96 -14.00
N GLY A 232 -3.20 12.70 -14.86
CA GLY A 232 -4.09 13.81 -14.50
C GLY A 232 -4.78 13.55 -13.17
N THR A 233 -4.27 14.20 -12.13
CA THR A 233 -4.69 13.99 -10.76
C THR A 233 -6.13 14.47 -10.68
N HIS A 234 -7.08 13.54 -10.77
CA HIS A 234 -8.28 13.67 -9.95
C HIS A 234 -7.77 13.63 -8.52
N THR A 235 -7.31 14.79 -8.09
CA THR A 235 -7.09 15.09 -6.70
C THR A 235 -8.44 14.88 -6.05
N ASP A 236 -8.49 14.10 -4.97
CA ASP A 236 -9.66 14.08 -4.11
C ASP A 236 -10.11 15.55 -3.92
N PRO A 237 -11.40 15.91 -4.04
CA PRO A 237 -11.84 17.26 -3.68
C PRO A 237 -11.38 17.71 -2.27
N TYR A 238 -10.97 16.78 -1.41
CA TYR A 238 -10.30 17.04 -0.12
C TYR A 238 -8.77 17.22 -0.18
N GLU A 239 -8.11 17.10 -1.33
CA GLU A 239 -6.67 17.39 -1.50
C GLU A 239 -6.41 18.91 -1.52
N ASN A 240 -7.42 19.69 -1.90
CA ASN A 240 -7.48 21.14 -1.66
C ASN A 240 -8.23 21.48 -0.37
N ALA A 241 -8.48 20.51 0.54
CA ALA A 241 -8.75 20.90 1.91
C ALA A 241 -7.48 21.62 2.37
N ALA A 242 -7.57 22.95 2.50
CA ALA A 242 -6.53 23.74 3.12
C ALA A 242 -6.08 22.97 4.37
N SER A 243 -4.76 22.87 4.57
CA SER A 243 -4.18 22.32 5.80
C SER A 243 -5.07 22.74 6.95
N LEU A 244 -5.57 21.78 7.73
CA LEU A 244 -6.47 22.08 8.85
C LEU A 244 -5.74 22.95 9.90
N PHE A 245 -4.45 23.17 9.71
CA PHE A 245 -3.53 23.79 10.62
C PHE A 245 -2.78 24.91 9.90
N ASP A 246 -2.87 26.11 10.45
CA ASP A 246 -2.05 27.23 9.99
C ASP A 246 -0.60 27.01 10.49
N PRO A 247 0.39 26.79 9.61
CA PRO A 247 1.75 26.49 9.99
C PRO A 247 2.41 27.63 10.80
N ALA A 248 1.90 28.87 10.67
CA ALA A 248 2.37 30.03 11.40
C ALA A 248 1.80 30.17 12.82
N GLN A 249 0.79 29.39 13.21
CA GLN A 249 0.20 29.46 14.56
C GLN A 249 1.17 28.98 15.63
N PRO A 250 1.53 29.78 16.64
CA PRO A 250 2.34 29.28 17.75
C PRO A 250 1.62 28.14 18.47
N ILE A 251 2.34 27.05 18.77
CA ILE A 251 1.77 25.89 19.46
C ILE A 251 2.16 25.97 20.92
N THR A 252 1.16 26.23 21.75
CA THR A 252 1.34 26.30 23.21
C THR A 252 0.75 25.05 23.84
N LEU A 253 1.61 24.27 24.48
CA LEU A 253 1.23 23.09 25.25
C LEU A 253 0.96 23.52 26.70
N ALA A 254 -0.12 23.00 27.29
CA ALA A 254 -0.34 23.08 28.72
C ALA A 254 0.77 22.28 29.42
N ALA A 255 1.55 22.93 30.29
CA ALA A 255 2.56 22.22 31.05
C ALA A 255 1.89 21.24 32.04
N MET A 256 2.27 19.97 31.94
CA MET A 256 1.86 18.95 32.91
C MET A 256 2.88 18.92 34.05
N THR A 257 2.41 18.69 35.27
CA THR A 257 3.31 18.46 36.42
C THR A 257 4.10 17.17 36.19
N PRO A 258 5.45 17.20 36.25
CA PRO A 258 6.26 15.99 36.17
C PRO A 258 5.84 14.97 37.22
N SER A 259 5.75 13.71 36.83
CA SER A 259 5.54 12.61 37.76
C SER A 259 6.79 12.41 38.61
N THR A 260 6.58 12.16 39.90
CA THR A 260 7.62 11.74 40.86
C THR A 260 7.37 10.33 41.39
N THR A 261 6.32 9.68 40.91
CA THR A 261 6.00 8.29 41.26
C THR A 261 6.71 7.36 40.29
N PRO A 262 7.48 6.35 40.73
CA PRO A 262 8.13 5.42 39.82
C PRO A 262 7.16 4.82 38.78
N ALA A 263 7.63 4.63 37.56
CA ALA A 263 6.83 4.08 36.47
C ALA A 263 6.63 2.56 36.58
N ALA A 264 7.36 1.89 37.47
CA ALA A 264 7.17 0.46 37.77
C ALA A 264 5.70 0.18 38.12
N GLY A 265 5.08 -0.78 37.41
CA GLY A 265 3.66 -1.09 37.54
C GLY A 265 2.71 -0.23 36.67
N ARG A 266 3.19 0.89 36.11
CA ARG A 266 2.40 1.79 35.24
C ARG A 266 2.78 1.72 33.77
N TRP A 267 3.78 0.92 33.40
CA TRP A 267 4.25 0.80 32.01
C TRP A 267 3.17 0.35 31.01
N GLY A 268 2.14 -0.37 31.45
CA GLY A 268 1.00 -0.70 30.58
C GLY A 268 0.29 0.56 30.07
N GLU A 269 0.00 1.49 30.98
CA GLU A 269 -0.65 2.77 30.68
C GLU A 269 0.30 3.71 29.92
N ILE A 270 1.56 3.82 30.36
CA ILE A 270 2.54 4.73 29.74
C ILE A 270 2.79 4.36 28.27
N LYS A 271 2.80 3.06 27.94
CA LYS A 271 2.97 2.60 26.55
C LYS A 271 1.87 3.06 25.60
N THR A 272 0.66 3.34 26.10
CA THR A 272 -0.44 3.83 25.27
C THR A 272 -0.17 5.20 24.62
N ASN A 273 0.77 5.95 25.18
CA ASN A 273 1.20 7.24 24.64
C ASN A 273 2.02 7.11 23.35
N ALA A 274 2.70 5.98 23.15
CA ALA A 274 3.51 5.72 21.97
C ALA A 274 2.65 5.24 20.80
N VAL A 275 3.06 5.60 19.59
CA VAL A 275 2.39 5.23 18.34
C VAL A 275 3.38 4.67 17.34
N LEU A 276 2.91 3.77 16.50
CA LEU A 276 3.62 3.31 15.31
C LEU A 276 3.22 4.18 14.12
N LEU A 277 4.20 4.75 13.44
CA LEU A 277 4.02 5.52 12.22
C LEU A 277 4.37 4.64 11.02
N GLN A 278 3.48 4.56 10.05
CA GLN A 278 3.65 3.69 8.88
C GLN A 278 3.58 4.48 7.58
N LYS A 279 4.60 4.24 6.76
CA LYS A 279 4.64 4.47 5.32
C LYS A 279 5.26 3.21 4.68
N ILE A 280 6.12 3.36 3.66
CA ILE A 280 6.92 2.27 3.05
C ILE A 280 7.83 1.63 4.12
N ALA A 281 8.39 2.47 4.98
CA ALA A 281 9.08 2.08 6.21
C ALA A 281 8.21 2.44 7.43
N HIS A 282 8.61 1.97 8.61
CA HIS A 282 7.96 2.32 9.86
C HIS A 282 8.91 2.99 10.85
N GLY A 283 8.33 3.82 11.72
CA GLY A 283 9.00 4.44 12.84
C GLY A 283 8.05 4.53 14.04
N SER A 284 8.53 5.13 15.12
CA SER A 284 7.75 5.39 16.31
C SER A 284 7.45 6.88 16.46
N GLY A 285 6.45 7.20 17.25
CA GLY A 285 6.11 8.55 17.67
C GLY A 285 5.43 8.51 19.02
N PHE A 286 5.05 9.67 19.55
CA PHE A 286 4.30 9.74 20.80
C PHE A 286 3.44 11.00 20.89
N PHE A 287 2.32 10.89 21.60
CA PHE A 287 1.41 12.01 21.80
C PHE A 287 1.96 13.03 22.79
N ILE A 288 1.97 14.31 22.41
CA ILE A 288 2.35 15.43 23.28
C ILE A 288 1.14 16.26 23.76
N THR A 289 -0.05 15.97 23.23
CA THR A 289 -1.31 16.61 23.65
C THR A 289 -2.47 15.62 23.56
N SER A 290 -3.53 15.83 24.35
CA SER A 290 -4.79 15.10 24.19
C SER A 290 -5.52 15.41 22.88
N GLN A 291 -5.20 16.54 22.22
CA GLN A 291 -5.72 16.89 20.91
C GLN A 291 -5.03 16.12 19.76
N GLY A 292 -4.13 15.18 20.03
CA GLY A 292 -3.55 14.32 19.00
C GLY A 292 -2.35 14.90 18.23
N HIS A 293 -1.63 15.86 18.80
CA HIS A 293 -0.28 16.22 18.33
C HIS A 293 0.71 15.11 18.67
N ILE A 294 1.54 14.74 17.70
CA ILE A 294 2.50 13.64 17.78
C ILE A 294 3.89 14.17 17.42
N LEU A 295 4.90 13.83 18.22
CA LEU A 295 6.31 14.02 17.85
C LEU A 295 6.90 12.73 17.28
N THR A 296 7.80 12.89 16.33
CA THR A 296 8.61 11.82 15.73
C THR A 296 9.86 12.42 15.03
N ASN A 297 10.61 11.62 14.30
CA ASN A 297 11.74 12.09 13.49
C ASN A 297 11.35 12.60 12.10
N ALA A 298 12.15 13.53 11.57
CA ALA A 298 11.98 14.03 10.20
C ALA A 298 12.23 12.93 9.16
N HIS A 299 13.19 12.04 9.38
CA HIS A 299 13.46 10.96 8.44
C HIS A 299 12.35 9.88 8.41
N VAL A 300 11.61 9.72 9.52
CA VAL A 300 10.45 8.80 9.58
C VAL A 300 9.32 9.30 8.67
N VAL A 301 9.06 10.62 8.67
CA VAL A 301 8.05 11.22 7.79
C VAL A 301 8.55 11.45 6.36
N GLY A 302 9.86 11.70 6.19
CA GLY A 302 10.48 11.99 4.90
C GLY A 302 9.86 13.22 4.23
N ASN A 303 9.34 13.05 3.01
CA ASN A 303 8.62 14.09 2.27
C ASN A 303 7.09 13.85 2.27
N ALA A 304 6.57 13.01 3.17
CA ALA A 304 5.14 12.76 3.25
C ALA A 304 4.40 13.98 3.83
N SER A 305 3.22 14.30 3.27
CA SER A 305 2.30 15.27 3.86
C SER A 305 1.39 14.64 4.92
N ARG A 306 1.18 13.31 4.85
CA ARG A 306 0.37 12.53 5.79
C ARG A 306 1.04 11.22 6.16
N MET A 307 0.74 10.73 7.36
CA MET A 307 1.23 9.45 7.88
C MET A 307 0.08 8.60 8.43
N ARG A 308 0.16 7.28 8.26
CA ARG A 308 -0.72 6.34 8.97
C ARG A 308 -0.19 6.18 10.39
N VAL A 309 -1.06 6.40 11.38
CA VAL A 309 -0.77 6.27 12.81
C VAL A 309 -1.49 5.05 13.35
N VAL A 310 -0.75 4.15 13.99
CA VAL A 310 -1.32 2.97 14.68
C VAL A 310 -1.07 3.12 16.17
N THR A 311 -2.13 3.13 16.96
CA THR A 311 -2.04 3.30 18.43
C THR A 311 -1.52 2.04 19.10
N SER A 312 -1.03 2.15 20.34
CA SER A 312 -0.68 0.99 21.18
C SER A 312 -1.85 0.00 21.24
N GLY A 313 -1.54 -1.31 21.29
CA GLY A 313 -2.57 -2.36 21.20
C GLY A 313 -3.23 -2.50 19.82
N LYS A 314 -2.86 -1.65 18.85
CA LYS A 314 -3.38 -1.62 17.47
C LYS A 314 -4.88 -1.37 17.34
N GLU A 315 -5.49 -0.77 18.37
CA GLU A 315 -6.94 -0.53 18.42
C GLU A 315 -7.41 0.48 17.38
N HIS A 316 -6.59 1.48 17.06
CA HIS A 316 -6.93 2.52 16.11
C HIS A 316 -5.86 2.69 15.03
N LYS A 317 -6.34 2.81 13.79
CA LYS A 317 -5.55 3.19 12.61
C LYS A 317 -6.08 4.54 12.12
N LEU A 318 -5.28 5.57 12.35
CA LEU A 318 -5.65 6.96 12.11
C LEU A 318 -4.74 7.57 11.04
N THR A 319 -5.12 8.74 10.56
CA THR A 319 -4.29 9.55 9.65
C THR A 319 -3.86 10.82 10.38
N ALA A 320 -2.59 11.18 10.25
CA ALA A 320 -2.06 12.44 10.76
C ALA A 320 -1.43 13.26 9.63
N GLU A 321 -1.68 14.56 9.66
CA GLU A 321 -1.03 15.55 8.80
C GLU A 321 0.34 15.92 9.40
N VAL A 322 1.35 16.09 8.54
CA VAL A 322 2.68 16.57 8.93
C VAL A 322 2.65 18.10 8.97
N LEU A 323 2.77 18.68 10.16
CA LEU A 323 2.64 20.13 10.37
C LEU A 323 3.96 20.88 10.22
N ARG A 324 5.02 20.33 10.83
CA ARG A 324 6.33 20.97 10.91
C ARG A 324 7.42 19.93 10.84
N VAL A 325 8.52 20.26 10.16
CA VAL A 325 9.68 19.38 10.02
C VAL A 325 10.95 20.22 10.15
N ASP A 326 11.81 19.86 11.09
CA ASP A 326 13.20 20.31 11.13
C ASP A 326 14.09 19.13 10.72
N LYS A 327 14.55 19.14 9.47
CA LYS A 327 15.43 18.09 8.92
C LYS A 327 16.82 18.11 9.55
N MET A 328 17.30 19.26 10.04
CA MET A 328 18.63 19.38 10.64
C MET A 328 18.68 18.77 12.03
N ARG A 329 17.62 18.97 12.83
CA ARG A 329 17.46 18.33 14.14
C ARG A 329 16.83 16.94 14.08
N ASP A 330 16.34 16.55 12.91
CA ASP A 330 15.63 15.30 12.66
C ASP A 330 14.38 15.12 13.55
N VAL A 331 13.54 16.16 13.57
CA VAL A 331 12.26 16.14 14.29
C VAL A 331 11.10 16.58 13.40
N ALA A 332 9.94 16.01 13.64
CA ALA A 332 8.70 16.37 12.97
C ALA A 332 7.54 16.42 13.98
N LEU A 333 6.63 17.36 13.74
CA LEU A 333 5.34 17.47 14.42
C LEU A 333 4.24 17.05 13.47
N LEU A 334 3.41 16.13 13.94
CA LEU A 334 2.21 15.67 13.24
C LEU A 334 0.97 15.98 14.07
N LYS A 335 -0.18 15.95 13.42
CA LYS A 335 -1.47 16.12 14.08
C LYS A 335 -2.51 15.18 13.47
N LEU A 336 -3.18 14.42 14.33
CA LEU A 336 -4.30 13.58 13.92
C LEU A 336 -5.38 14.43 13.25
N GLU A 337 -5.84 13.98 12.08
CA GLU A 337 -6.94 14.61 11.33
C GLU A 337 -8.28 14.43 12.05
N SER A 338 -8.46 13.30 12.71
CA SER A 338 -9.63 13.01 13.55
C SER A 338 -9.24 12.08 14.71
N ILE A 339 -9.98 12.21 15.82
CA ILE A 339 -9.87 11.33 17.00
C ILE A 339 -11.26 10.71 17.20
N PRO A 340 -11.39 9.37 17.18
CA PRO A 340 -12.67 8.72 17.47
C PRO A 340 -13.16 9.05 18.88
N ASP A 341 -14.48 9.18 19.08
CA ASP A 341 -15.07 9.45 20.41
C ASP A 341 -14.74 8.35 21.44
N THR A 342 -14.40 7.15 20.97
CA THR A 342 -13.99 6.02 21.81
C THR A 342 -12.53 6.05 22.23
N MET A 343 -11.72 6.97 21.68
CA MET A 343 -10.29 7.04 21.93
C MET A 343 -9.95 8.15 22.92
N VAL A 344 -9.28 7.78 24.02
CA VAL A 344 -8.73 8.74 24.98
C VAL A 344 -7.21 8.83 24.80
N ILE A 345 -6.71 10.03 24.55
CA ILE A 345 -5.26 10.29 24.44
C ILE A 345 -4.75 10.85 25.78
N ASN A 346 -3.87 10.09 26.43
CA ASN A 346 -3.18 10.50 27.65
C ASN A 346 -1.75 10.95 27.30
N PRO A 347 -1.50 12.27 27.11
CA PRO A 347 -0.14 12.77 26.96
C PRO A 347 0.66 12.53 28.25
N LEU A 348 1.98 12.39 28.12
CA LEU A 348 2.88 12.24 29.27
C LEU A 348 3.51 13.60 29.63
N PRO A 349 3.88 13.83 30.91
CA PRO A 349 4.60 15.03 31.29
C PRO A 349 5.94 15.15 30.56
N ILE A 350 6.29 16.38 30.17
CA ILE A 350 7.55 16.70 29.50
C ILE A 350 8.47 17.40 30.48
N VAL A 351 9.70 16.90 30.61
CA VAL A 351 10.77 17.49 31.42
C VAL A 351 11.86 18.01 30.50
N THR A 352 11.99 19.33 30.41
CA THR A 352 12.98 20.00 29.55
C THR A 352 14.35 20.15 30.22
N ASN A 353 14.47 19.79 31.50
CA ASN A 353 15.73 19.81 32.21
C ASN A 353 16.71 18.80 31.60
N LYS A 354 18.01 19.11 31.69
CA LYS A 354 19.06 18.24 31.21
C LYS A 354 19.05 16.92 31.98
N ALA A 355 19.02 15.81 31.25
CA ALA A 355 19.07 14.46 31.81
C ALA A 355 20.33 14.23 32.67
N ILE A 356 20.20 13.52 33.78
CA ILE A 356 21.31 13.26 34.71
C ILE A 356 22.09 12.04 34.24
N ILE A 357 23.42 12.13 34.15
CA ILE A 357 24.28 10.99 33.80
C ILE A 357 24.13 9.91 34.88
N GLY A 358 23.94 8.66 34.45
CA GLY A 358 23.73 7.50 35.32
C GLY A 358 22.27 7.26 35.72
N GLN A 359 21.34 8.18 35.40
CA GLN A 359 19.92 7.94 35.67
C GLN A 359 19.36 6.86 34.74
N ASP A 360 18.41 6.09 35.27
CA ASP A 360 17.63 5.12 34.49
C ASP A 360 16.80 5.82 33.41
N VAL A 361 16.81 5.25 32.22
CA VAL A 361 16.01 5.71 31.08
C VAL A 361 15.37 4.56 30.33
N TYR A 362 14.22 4.85 29.73
CA TYR A 362 13.38 3.87 29.07
C TYR A 362 13.00 4.37 27.67
N LEU A 363 12.88 3.44 26.72
CA LEU A 363 12.44 3.73 25.37
C LEU A 363 11.29 2.81 25.00
N ILE A 364 10.26 3.39 24.39
CA ILE A 364 9.11 2.67 23.85
C ILE A 364 9.13 2.81 22.33
N GLY A 365 8.97 1.71 21.60
CA GLY A 365 8.95 1.74 20.14
C GLY A 365 8.59 0.41 19.48
N ALA A 366 8.85 0.33 18.18
CA ALA A 366 8.59 -0.83 17.33
C ALA A 366 9.88 -1.34 16.66
N PRO A 367 10.79 -1.99 17.41
CA PRO A 367 12.10 -2.37 16.89
C PRO A 367 11.98 -3.43 15.80
N ALA A 368 12.71 -3.25 14.71
CA ALA A 368 12.84 -4.09 13.52
C ALA A 368 11.54 -4.37 12.73
N TYR A 369 10.44 -4.65 13.40
CA TYR A 369 9.17 -5.08 12.81
C TYR A 369 7.99 -4.38 13.48
N THR A 370 6.98 -4.03 12.68
CA THR A 370 5.73 -3.41 13.13
C THR A 370 4.97 -4.27 14.16
N ARG A 371 5.11 -5.60 14.11
CA ARG A 371 4.51 -6.51 15.11
C ARG A 371 5.13 -6.40 16.50
N LEU A 372 6.32 -5.81 16.61
CA LEU A 372 7.03 -5.57 17.87
C LEU A 372 6.73 -4.17 18.42
N GLN A 373 5.71 -3.49 17.91
CA GLN A 373 5.15 -2.29 18.54
C GLN A 373 4.91 -2.53 20.05
N ASP A 374 5.03 -1.46 20.83
CA ASP A 374 4.90 -1.46 22.30
C ASP A 374 6.06 -2.15 23.05
N THR A 375 7.21 -2.29 22.39
CA THR A 375 8.42 -2.81 23.03
C THR A 375 9.01 -1.75 23.96
N LEU A 376 9.17 -2.10 25.24
CA LEU A 376 9.85 -1.29 26.25
C LEU A 376 11.29 -1.79 26.41
N THR A 377 12.26 -0.87 26.36
CA THR A 377 13.68 -1.15 26.61
C THR A 377 14.21 -0.21 27.70
N LYS A 378 15.17 -0.67 28.49
CA LYS A 378 15.78 0.08 29.60
C LYS A 378 17.28 0.23 29.39
N GLY A 379 17.84 1.34 29.86
CA GLY A 379 19.27 1.61 29.97
C GLY A 379 19.53 2.76 30.93
N ILE A 380 20.69 3.40 30.82
CA ILE A 380 21.10 4.59 31.57
C ILE A 380 21.57 5.70 30.64
N VAL A 381 21.49 6.94 31.12
CA VAL A 381 22.16 8.06 30.46
C VAL A 381 23.67 7.90 30.63
N SER A 382 24.37 7.59 29.55
CA SER A 382 25.83 7.38 29.57
C SER A 382 26.58 8.71 29.53
N ALA A 383 26.10 9.67 28.72
CA ALA A 383 26.76 10.97 28.59
C ALA A 383 25.91 12.02 27.86
N HIS A 384 26.41 13.26 27.88
CA HIS A 384 26.00 14.31 26.95
C HIS A 384 27.05 14.49 25.87
N ARG A 385 26.61 14.70 24.64
CA ARG A 385 27.49 14.80 23.47
C ARG A 385 26.96 15.88 22.52
N VAL A 386 27.80 16.24 21.56
CA VAL A 386 27.47 17.16 20.49
C VAL A 386 27.72 16.45 19.17
N ASN A 387 26.74 16.49 18.26
CA ASN A 387 26.89 15.89 16.95
C ASN A 387 28.01 16.62 16.20
N PRO A 388 29.04 15.92 15.71
CA PRO A 388 30.21 16.57 15.11
C PRO A 388 29.86 17.32 13.81
N TYR A 389 28.79 16.93 13.12
CA TYR A 389 28.35 17.54 11.86
C TYR A 389 27.36 18.67 12.10
N THR A 390 26.24 18.39 12.78
CA THR A 390 25.18 19.38 12.98
C THR A 390 25.47 20.36 14.12
N LYS A 391 26.47 20.06 14.97
CA LYS A 391 26.80 20.80 16.20
C LYS A 391 25.66 20.87 17.22
N LEU A 392 24.65 20.02 17.07
CA LEU A 392 23.50 19.94 17.97
C LEU A 392 23.78 19.00 19.15
N PRO A 393 23.27 19.30 20.37
CA PRO A 393 23.43 18.44 21.53
C PRO A 393 22.57 17.18 21.42
N PHE A 394 23.06 16.07 21.95
CA PHE A 394 22.28 14.85 22.12
C PHE A 394 22.60 14.14 23.44
N ILE A 395 21.62 13.36 23.91
CA ILE A 395 21.75 12.46 25.05
C ILE A 395 22.30 11.15 24.52
N GLN A 396 23.41 10.66 25.08
CA GLN A 396 23.91 9.32 24.84
C GLN A 396 23.38 8.38 25.91
N ALA A 397 22.78 7.27 25.51
CA ALA A 397 22.34 6.21 26.42
C ALA A 397 22.67 4.82 25.85
N ASP A 398 22.78 3.83 26.72
CA ASP A 398 23.10 2.44 26.39
C ASP A 398 21.86 1.55 26.15
N ILE A 399 20.69 2.18 25.97
CA ILE A 399 19.45 1.51 25.55
C ILE A 399 19.67 0.86 24.17
N THR A 400 19.25 -0.39 23.98
CA THR A 400 19.26 -1.04 22.66
C THR A 400 18.28 -0.37 21.69
N VAL A 401 18.79 0.11 20.55
CA VAL A 401 18.00 0.74 19.49
C VAL A 401 18.16 -0.03 18.17
N HIS A 402 17.03 -0.35 17.54
CA HIS A 402 16.97 -0.89 16.18
C HIS A 402 16.10 0.03 15.29
N GLY A 403 16.19 -0.14 13.97
CA GLY A 403 15.28 0.53 13.04
C GLY A 403 13.82 0.32 13.46
N GLY A 404 12.99 1.36 13.39
CA GLY A 404 11.61 1.34 13.89
C GLY A 404 11.42 1.87 15.32
N ASN A 405 12.49 1.95 16.13
CA ASN A 405 12.44 2.72 17.38
C ASN A 405 12.52 4.23 17.14
N SER A 406 13.05 4.67 16.01
CA SER A 406 13.23 6.07 15.60
C SER A 406 11.97 6.90 15.81
N GLY A 407 12.06 7.97 16.59
CA GLY A 407 10.97 8.88 16.91
C GLY A 407 10.18 8.51 18.17
N GLY A 408 10.46 7.36 18.77
CA GLY A 408 9.86 6.92 20.04
C GLY A 408 10.33 7.77 21.24
N PRO A 409 9.53 7.85 22.31
CA PRO A 409 9.85 8.67 23.48
C PRO A 409 10.97 8.06 24.31
N LEU A 410 11.95 8.90 24.69
CA LEU A 410 12.89 8.60 25.77
C LEU A 410 12.29 9.11 27.08
N LEU A 411 12.15 8.21 28.05
CA LEU A 411 11.48 8.45 29.33
C LEU A 411 12.46 8.30 30.50
N ASP A 412 12.25 9.07 31.57
CA ASP A 412 12.91 8.85 32.86
C ASP A 412 12.24 7.71 33.66
N GLU A 413 12.76 7.44 34.87
CA GLU A 413 12.24 6.42 35.78
C GLU A 413 10.81 6.65 36.30
N TYR A 414 10.27 7.87 36.12
CA TYR A 414 8.91 8.24 36.50
C TYR A 414 7.94 8.24 35.31
N GLY A 415 8.45 8.00 34.09
CA GLY A 415 7.68 8.00 32.86
C GLY A 415 7.50 9.39 32.26
N ASN A 416 8.32 10.37 32.64
CA ASN A 416 8.31 11.69 32.01
C ASN A 416 9.16 11.67 30.73
N ILE A 417 8.71 12.38 29.69
CA ILE A 417 9.44 12.53 28.43
C ILE A 417 10.62 13.48 28.63
N ILE A 418 11.81 12.99 28.31
CA ILE A 418 13.07 13.76 28.35
C ILE A 418 13.75 13.87 26.98
N GLY A 419 13.30 13.08 25.99
CA GLY A 419 13.83 13.13 24.63
C GLY A 419 13.08 12.22 23.66
N LEU A 420 13.62 12.08 22.45
CA LEU A 420 13.17 11.11 21.47
C LEU A 420 14.35 10.39 20.81
N SER A 421 14.15 9.13 20.45
CA SER A 421 15.15 8.30 19.75
C SER A 421 15.34 8.76 18.30
N VAL A 422 16.54 8.52 17.76
CA VAL A 422 16.85 8.73 16.34
C VAL A 422 17.29 7.41 15.72
N SER A 423 18.56 7.05 15.88
CA SER A 423 19.12 5.75 15.53
C SER A 423 20.43 5.58 16.30
N GLY A 424 20.92 4.35 16.37
CA GLY A 424 22.25 4.08 16.92
C GLY A 424 23.38 4.60 16.03
N TYR A 425 24.57 4.76 16.62
CA TYR A 425 25.77 4.99 15.83
C TYR A 425 26.05 3.81 14.91
N ILE A 426 26.33 4.08 13.64
CA ILE A 426 26.74 3.08 12.65
C ILE A 426 28.12 3.48 12.17
N ASP A 427 29.09 2.57 12.28
CA ASP A 427 30.42 2.73 11.69
C ASP A 427 30.59 1.79 10.48
N ASN A 428 31.80 1.72 9.92
CA ASN A 428 32.10 0.88 8.76
C ASN A 428 31.93 -0.64 9.03
N ASN A 429 31.82 -1.05 10.30
CA ASN A 429 31.62 -2.43 10.74
C ASN A 429 30.18 -2.71 11.19
N GLY A 430 29.28 -1.72 11.12
CA GLY A 430 27.87 -1.86 11.45
C GLY A 430 27.45 -1.04 12.69
N PRO A 431 26.28 -1.37 13.28
CA PRO A 431 25.79 -0.67 14.46
C PRO A 431 26.70 -0.86 15.67
N LEU A 432 27.07 0.23 16.34
CA LEU A 432 27.84 0.19 17.57
C LEU A 432 26.91 -0.04 18.78
N SER A 433 26.96 -1.24 19.33
CA SER A 433 26.18 -1.61 20.52
C SER A 433 26.49 -0.71 21.73
N GLY A 434 25.45 -0.21 22.40
CA GLY A 434 25.57 0.63 23.60
C GLY A 434 25.90 2.11 23.34
N LEU A 435 26.01 2.53 22.07
CA LEU A 435 26.22 3.93 21.69
C LEU A 435 25.03 4.46 20.89
N ASN A 436 23.95 4.82 21.60
CA ASN A 436 22.73 5.33 20.98
C ASN A 436 22.50 6.80 21.33
N SER A 437 21.97 7.55 20.36
CA SER A 437 21.78 9.00 20.45
C SER A 437 20.29 9.36 20.47
N PHE A 438 19.95 10.30 21.34
CA PHE A 438 18.59 10.78 21.54
C PHE A 438 18.57 12.30 21.51
N ILE A 439 17.57 12.86 20.85
CA ILE A 439 17.36 14.32 20.78
C ILE A 439 16.74 14.76 22.11
N PRO A 440 17.33 15.73 22.84
CA PRO A 440 16.73 16.28 24.04
C PRO A 440 15.38 16.91 23.72
N ILE A 441 14.36 16.66 24.54
CA ILE A 441 12.99 17.11 24.24
C ILE A 441 12.91 18.64 24.14
N ALA A 442 13.68 19.36 24.95
CA ALA A 442 13.78 20.82 24.88
C ALA A 442 14.23 21.31 23.49
N SER A 443 15.22 20.64 22.89
CA SER A 443 15.71 21.00 21.55
C SER A 443 14.68 20.70 20.47
N ALA A 444 13.89 19.64 20.61
CA ALA A 444 12.83 19.30 19.68
C ALA A 444 11.72 20.36 19.71
N LEU A 445 11.23 20.71 20.91
CA LEU A 445 10.19 21.71 21.10
C LEU A 445 10.60 23.08 20.57
N GLU A 446 11.83 23.53 20.89
CA GLU A 446 12.38 24.81 20.41
C GLU A 446 12.35 24.87 18.88
N SER A 447 12.86 23.83 18.22
CA SER A 447 12.97 23.81 16.76
C SER A 447 11.64 23.79 16.02
N LEU A 448 10.63 23.20 16.66
CA LEU A 448 9.28 23.11 16.13
C LEU A 448 8.44 24.33 16.56
N GLY A 449 9.00 25.31 17.25
CA GLY A 449 8.29 26.50 17.72
C GLY A 449 7.15 26.16 18.69
N ILE A 450 7.38 25.19 19.57
CA ILE A 450 6.43 24.73 20.57
C ILE A 450 6.81 25.27 21.94
N THR A 451 5.88 25.94 22.63
CA THR A 451 6.10 26.51 23.97
C THR A 451 5.30 25.77 25.03
N LEU A 452 5.89 25.55 26.21
CA LEU A 452 5.18 25.00 27.38
C LEU A 452 4.68 26.16 28.26
N ASP A 453 3.37 26.31 28.43
CA ASP A 453 2.81 27.32 29.34
C ASP A 453 2.68 26.73 30.75
N ALA A 454 3.51 27.26 31.66
CA ALA A 454 3.48 26.89 33.08
C ALA A 454 2.24 27.42 33.83
N ARG A 455 1.36 28.20 33.18
CA ARG A 455 0.22 28.88 33.84
C ARG A 455 -1.06 28.05 33.94
N THR A 456 -1.16 26.90 33.28
CA THR A 456 -2.35 26.03 33.38
C THR A 456 -2.23 25.05 34.55
N LYS A 457 -2.46 25.54 35.77
CA LYS A 457 -2.94 24.67 36.85
C LYS A 457 -4.29 24.11 36.41
N THR A 458 -4.35 22.84 36.04
CA THR A 458 -5.62 22.12 35.85
C THR A 458 -6.45 22.27 37.12
N MET A 459 -7.59 22.95 37.03
CA MET A 459 -8.61 22.92 38.07
C MET A 459 -9.03 21.46 38.25
N PRO A 460 -9.12 20.94 39.49
CA PRO A 460 -9.72 19.63 39.71
C PRO A 460 -11.17 19.69 39.23
N VAL A 461 -11.56 18.70 38.42
CA VAL A 461 -12.96 18.45 38.08
C VAL A 461 -13.68 18.16 39.39
N GLU A 462 -14.45 19.14 39.86
CA GLU A 462 -15.34 18.98 40.98
C GLU A 462 -16.43 17.99 40.56
N LEU A 463 -16.37 16.77 41.12
CA LEU A 463 -17.44 15.79 40.98
C LEU A 463 -18.71 16.41 41.57
N ALA A 464 -19.67 16.74 40.70
CA ALA A 464 -21.02 17.10 41.11
C ALA A 464 -21.64 15.92 41.88
N LYS A 465 -22.26 16.26 43.01
CA LYS A 465 -22.86 15.38 44.03
C LYS A 465 -23.81 14.32 43.49
#